data_AF-A0A935QCL9-F1
#
_entry.id   AF-A0A935QCL9-F1
#
_cell.length_a   1.000
_cell.length_b   1.000
_cell.length_c   1.000
_cell.angle_alpha   90.00
_cell.angle_beta   90.00
_cell.angle_gamma   90.00
#
_symmetry.space_group_name_H-M   'P 1'
#
loop_
_entity.id
_entity.type
_entity.pdbx_description
1 polymer ?
#
loop_
_entity_poly.entity_id
_entity_poly.type
_entity_poly.pdbx_seq_one_letter_code
_entity_poly.pdbx_strand_id
1 'polypeptide(L)'
;MATVSRCLPAHETAAVHGSRLRREEIGRLASRFAALTLVARRRLPGLMPERADVALAGAVILEEALLRCGADELTVCARGLRHGVFHDHFAPLPA
;
A
#
# COMPACT_ATOMS: atom_id res chain seq x y z
N MET A 1 2.59 -1.89 -1.59
CA MET A 1 2.05 -3.27 -1.61
C MET A 1 1.19 -3.54 -2.82
N ALA A 2 0.18 -2.72 -3.13
CA ALA A 2 -0.65 -2.93 -4.33
C ALA A 2 0.16 -3.00 -5.64
N THR A 3 1.14 -2.10 -5.82
CA THR A 3 2.09 -2.11 -6.94
C THR A 3 2.94 -3.39 -6.97
N VAL A 4 3.40 -3.87 -5.81
CA VAL A 4 4.16 -5.14 -5.68
C VAL A 4 3.27 -6.35 -6.03
N SER A 5 2.02 -6.38 -5.55
CA SER A 5 1.05 -7.44 -5.85
C SER A 5 0.77 -7.52 -7.36
N ARG A 6 0.68 -6.37 -8.02
CA ARG A 6 0.38 -6.24 -9.45
C ARG A 6 1.62 -6.18 -10.36
N CYS A 7 2.83 -6.34 -9.81
CA CYS A 7 4.09 -6.22 -10.55
C CYS A 7 4.23 -4.91 -11.36
N LEU A 8 3.73 -3.80 -10.83
CA LEU A 8 3.80 -2.48 -11.46
C LEU A 8 5.01 -1.67 -10.95
N PRO A 9 5.49 -0.66 -11.71
CA PRO A 9 6.48 0.28 -11.21
C PRO A 9 6.03 0.96 -9.90
N ALA A 10 6.98 1.27 -9.00
CA ALA A 10 6.64 1.79 -7.67
C ALA A 10 5.94 3.16 -7.69
N HIS A 11 6.12 3.95 -8.75
CA HIS A 11 5.49 5.25 -8.95
C HIS A 11 4.14 5.19 -9.65
N GLU A 12 3.71 4.00 -10.11
CA GLU A 12 2.47 3.80 -10.87
C GLU A 12 1.24 3.79 -9.94
N THR A 13 1.01 4.90 -9.24
CA THR A 13 -0.05 5.00 -8.21
C THR A 13 -1.45 5.11 -8.81
N ALA A 14 -1.57 5.62 -10.04
CA ALA A 14 -2.85 5.76 -10.73
C ALA A 14 -3.48 4.39 -11.03
N ALA A 15 -2.69 3.44 -11.54
CA ALA A 15 -3.16 2.09 -11.88
C ALA A 15 -3.58 1.23 -10.66
N VAL A 16 -3.19 1.64 -9.44
CA VAL A 16 -3.59 0.96 -8.20
C VAL A 16 -4.66 1.73 -7.44
N HIS A 17 -5.01 2.96 -7.81
CA HIS A 17 -6.10 3.68 -7.16
C HIS A 17 -7.44 2.96 -7.39
N GLY A 18 -8.23 2.79 -6.32
CA GLY A 18 -9.51 2.08 -6.36
C GLY A 18 -9.38 0.56 -6.45
N SER A 19 -8.14 0.03 -6.56
CA SER A 19 -7.93 -1.42 -6.52
C SER A 19 -8.22 -1.98 -5.13
N ARG A 20 -8.61 -3.25 -5.10
CA ARG A 20 -8.77 -4.01 -3.86
C ARG A 20 -7.52 -4.81 -3.56
N LEU A 21 -7.22 -4.97 -2.27
CA LEU A 21 -6.14 -5.82 -1.79
C LEU A 21 -6.67 -6.65 -0.62
N ARG A 22 -6.63 -7.98 -0.77
CA ARG A 22 -7.11 -8.91 0.25
C ARG A 22 -6.10 -9.09 1.37
N ARG A 23 -6.59 -9.39 2.58
CA ARG A 23 -5.78 -9.70 3.76
C ARG A 23 -4.80 -10.84 3.46
N GLU A 24 -5.24 -11.89 2.79
CA GLU A 24 -4.37 -13.01 2.37
C GLU A 24 -3.24 -12.58 1.43
N GLU A 25 -3.50 -11.63 0.51
CA GLU A 25 -2.46 -11.09 -0.36
C GLU A 25 -1.43 -10.29 0.43
N ILE A 26 -1.89 -9.52 1.42
CA ILE A 26 -1.01 -8.76 2.33
C ILE A 26 -0.15 -9.73 3.14
N GLY A 27 -0.71 -10.81 3.69
CA GLY A 27 0.04 -11.83 4.44
C GLY A 27 1.08 -12.56 3.59
N ARG A 28 0.76 -12.85 2.31
CA ARG A 28 1.74 -13.39 1.35
C ARG A 28 2.89 -12.41 1.10
N LEU A 29 2.58 -11.12 0.96
CA LEU A 29 3.61 -10.08 0.80
C LEU A 29 4.45 -9.92 2.07
N ALA A 30 3.85 -9.97 3.26
CA ALA A 30 4.55 -9.93 4.53
C ALA A 30 5.55 -11.08 4.65
N SER A 31 5.09 -12.30 4.39
CA SER A 31 5.94 -13.50 4.36
C SER A 31 7.10 -13.37 3.37
N ARG A 32 6.81 -12.87 2.15
CA ARG A 32 7.84 -12.62 1.13
C ARG A 32 8.85 -11.57 1.58
N PHE A 33 8.42 -10.48 2.20
CA PHE A 33 9.31 -9.44 2.69
C PHE A 33 10.19 -9.96 3.83
N ALA A 34 9.64 -10.77 4.74
CA ALA A 34 10.37 -11.37 5.86
C ALA A 34 11.47 -12.32 5.39
N ALA A 35 11.23 -13.07 4.31
CA ALA A 35 12.21 -14.00 3.74
C ALA A 35 13.38 -13.32 2.99
N LEU A 36 13.25 -12.04 2.63
CA LEU A 36 14.24 -11.32 1.82
C LEU A 36 15.15 -10.44 2.68
N THR A 37 16.44 -10.46 2.37
CA THR A 37 17.39 -9.47 2.88
C THR A 37 17.00 -8.07 2.43
N LEU A 38 17.44 -7.04 3.15
CA LEU A 38 17.19 -5.65 2.77
C LEU A 38 17.67 -5.33 1.35
N VAL A 39 18.85 -5.85 0.96
CA VAL A 39 19.41 -5.67 -0.39
C VAL A 39 18.51 -6.28 -1.45
N ALA A 40 18.03 -7.51 -1.24
CA ALA A 40 17.12 -8.16 -2.17
C ALA A 40 15.76 -7.44 -2.23
N ARG A 41 15.25 -7.00 -1.07
CA ARG A 41 13.99 -6.28 -0.95
C ARG A 41 14.00 -4.94 -1.70
N ARG A 42 15.11 -4.19 -1.66
CA ARG A 42 15.33 -2.96 -2.44
C ARG A 42 15.20 -3.15 -3.96
N ARG A 43 15.38 -4.38 -4.45
CA ARG A 43 15.29 -4.73 -5.87
C ARG A 43 13.91 -5.28 -6.26
N LEU A 44 12.96 -5.37 -5.34
CA LEU A 44 11.63 -5.88 -5.64
C LEU A 44 10.85 -4.90 -6.54
N PRO A 45 10.33 -5.38 -7.69
CA PRO A 45 9.44 -4.56 -8.51
C PRO A 45 8.24 -4.05 -7.70
N GLY A 46 7.91 -2.77 -7.91
CA GLY A 46 6.79 -2.10 -7.24
C GLY A 46 7.04 -1.66 -5.81
N LEU A 47 8.20 -1.96 -5.22
CA LEU A 47 8.60 -1.45 -3.92
C LEU A 47 9.58 -0.29 -4.09
N MET A 48 9.30 0.85 -3.46
CA MET A 48 10.25 1.96 -3.40
C MET A 48 11.49 1.51 -2.61
N PRO A 49 12.71 1.60 -3.19
CA PRO A 49 13.93 1.16 -2.51
C PRO A 49 14.15 1.83 -1.15
N GLU A 50 13.74 3.10 -1.02
CA GLU A 50 13.85 3.91 0.19
C GLU A 50 12.89 3.44 1.30
N ARG A 51 11.89 2.63 0.94
CA ARG A 51 10.89 2.08 1.87
C ARG A 51 11.11 0.59 2.15
N ALA A 52 12.17 -0.01 1.62
CA ALA A 52 12.37 -1.45 1.71
C ALA A 52 12.54 -1.91 3.17
N ASP A 53 13.28 -1.17 3.98
CA ASP A 53 13.49 -1.44 5.41
C ASP A 53 12.18 -1.52 6.20
N VAL A 54 11.25 -0.60 5.96
CA VAL A 54 9.96 -0.50 6.67
C VAL A 54 8.82 -1.30 6.03
N ALA A 55 9.02 -1.85 4.82
CA ALA A 55 7.96 -2.51 4.06
C ALA A 55 7.30 -3.69 4.79
N LEU A 56 8.09 -4.48 5.52
CA LEU A 56 7.59 -5.60 6.32
C LEU A 56 6.68 -5.12 7.45
N ALA A 57 7.13 -4.12 8.22
CA ALA A 57 6.34 -3.56 9.31
C ALA A 57 4.99 -3.02 8.81
N GLY A 58 5.01 -2.31 7.68
CA GLY A 58 3.78 -1.84 7.05
C GLY A 58 2.83 -2.97 6.64
N ALA A 59 3.35 -4.12 6.21
CA ALA A 59 2.53 -5.27 5.79
C ALA A 59 1.82 -5.89 7.00
N VAL A 60 2.58 -6.10 8.08
CA VAL A 60 2.05 -6.62 9.35
C VAL A 60 0.98 -5.69 9.92
N ILE A 61 1.21 -4.38 9.92
CA ILE A 61 0.23 -3.40 10.41
C ILE A 61 -1.08 -3.49 9.62
N LEU A 62 -1.01 -3.57 8.29
CA LEU A 62 -2.21 -3.65 7.45
C LEU A 62 -2.97 -4.97 7.62
N GLU A 63 -2.25 -6.09 7.72
CA GLU A 63 -2.84 -7.40 7.95
C GLU A 63 -3.56 -7.46 9.30
N GLU A 64 -2.92 -6.97 10.37
CA GLU A 64 -3.48 -6.89 11.71
C GLU A 64 -4.67 -5.92 11.80
N ALA A 65 -4.59 -4.78 11.10
CA ALA A 65 -5.69 -3.84 11.05
C ALA A 65 -6.94 -4.48 10.42
N LEU A 66 -6.78 -5.18 9.28
CA LEU A 66 -7.87 -5.90 8.63
C LEU A 66 -8.44 -7.00 9.53
N LEU A 67 -7.58 -7.77 10.19
CA LEU A 67 -7.99 -8.80 11.14
C LEU A 67 -8.84 -8.21 12.28
N ARG A 68 -8.37 -7.13 12.91
CA ARG A 68 -9.06 -6.47 14.04
C ARG A 68 -10.34 -5.78 13.63
N CYS A 69 -10.43 -5.30 12.41
CA CYS A 69 -11.66 -4.72 11.84
C CYS A 69 -12.66 -5.77 11.35
N GLY A 70 -12.31 -7.06 11.34
CA GLY A 70 -13.15 -8.11 10.77
C GLY A 70 -13.34 -7.98 9.25
N ALA A 71 -12.35 -7.42 8.55
CA ALA A 71 -12.40 -7.18 7.11
C ALA A 71 -11.44 -8.10 6.35
N ASP A 72 -11.87 -8.59 5.20
CA ASP A 72 -11.05 -9.47 4.34
C ASP A 72 -10.30 -8.73 3.24
N GLU A 73 -10.65 -7.47 2.97
CA GLU A 73 -9.99 -6.64 1.96
C GLU A 73 -10.06 -5.15 2.30
N LEU A 74 -9.15 -4.38 1.70
CA LEU A 74 -9.17 -2.93 1.69
C LEU A 74 -9.21 -2.39 0.26
N THR A 75 -9.66 -1.14 0.12
CA THR A 75 -9.55 -0.38 -1.14
C THR A 75 -8.38 0.59 -1.07
N VAL A 76 -7.54 0.60 -2.10
CA VAL A 76 -6.35 1.44 -2.18
C VAL A 76 -6.71 2.86 -2.61
N CYS A 77 -6.42 3.83 -1.75
CA CYS A 77 -6.52 5.24 -2.09
C CYS A 77 -5.13 5.84 -2.34
N ALA A 78 -4.85 6.25 -3.59
CA ALA A 78 -3.62 6.99 -3.91
C ALA A 78 -3.69 8.46 -3.44
N ARG A 79 -4.88 8.94 -3.07
CA ARG A 79 -5.14 10.30 -2.61
C ARG A 79 -5.14 10.37 -1.10
N GLY A 80 -4.00 10.76 -0.53
CA GLY A 80 -3.83 10.95 0.92
C GLY A 80 -4.10 12.38 1.40
N LEU A 81 -3.60 12.70 2.60
CA LEU A 81 -3.81 13.96 3.32
C LEU A 81 -3.62 15.23 2.46
N ARG A 82 -2.57 15.29 1.63
CA ARG A 82 -2.31 16.45 0.75
C ARG A 82 -3.50 16.77 -0.18
N HIS A 83 -4.20 15.75 -0.68
CA HIS A 83 -5.38 15.94 -1.52
C HIS A 83 -6.59 16.36 -0.68
N GLY A 84 -6.70 15.85 0.56
CA GLY A 84 -7.75 16.27 1.49
C GLY A 84 -7.62 17.75 1.88
N VAL A 85 -6.41 18.20 2.23
CA VAL A 85 -6.13 19.62 2.52
C VAL A 85 -6.40 20.50 1.31
N PHE A 86 -5.98 20.07 0.12
CA PHE A 86 -6.29 20.79 -1.11
C PHE A 86 -7.81 20.91 -1.34
N HIS A 87 -8.55 19.82 -1.17
CA HIS A 87 -10.01 19.84 -1.30
C HIS A 87 -10.64 20.79 -0.28
N ASP A 88 -10.22 20.74 0.98
CA ASP A 88 -10.75 21.59 2.04
C ASP A 88 -10.54 23.10 1.78
N HIS A 89 -9.39 23.49 1.23
CA HIS A 89 -9.05 24.90 1.01
C HIS A 89 -9.53 25.46 -0.34
N PHE A 90 -9.69 24.60 -1.36
CA PHE A 90 -9.90 25.03 -2.73
C PHE A 90 -11.12 24.41 -3.42
N ALA A 91 -11.78 23.40 -2.84
CA ALA A 91 -13.02 22.89 -3.43
C ALA A 91 -14.14 23.93 -3.21
N PRO A 92 -14.99 24.16 -4.22
CA PRO A 92 -16.18 24.97 -4.04
C PRO A 92 -17.04 24.37 -2.92
N LEU A 93 -17.66 25.24 -2.11
CA LEU A 93 -18.64 24.80 -1.11
C LEU A 93 -19.72 23.96 -1.81
N PRO A 94 -20.15 22.84 -1.21
CA PRO A 94 -21.26 22.08 -1.77
C PRO A 94 -22.49 22.99 -1.90
N ALA A 95 -23.14 22.93 -3.06
CA ALA A 95 -24.38 23.65 -3.35
C ALA A 95 -25.53 23.20 -2.45
#